data_AF-A0A543DLT2-F1
#
_entry.id   AF-A0A543DLT2-F1
#
_cell.length_a   1.000
_cell.length_b   1.000
_cell.length_c   1.000
_cell.angle_alpha   90.00
_cell.angle_beta   90.00
_cell.angle_gamma   90.00
#
_symmetry.space_group_name_H-M   'P 1'
#
loop_
_entity.id
_entity.type
_entity.pdbx_description
1 polymer ?
#
loop_
_entity_poly.entity_id
_entity_poly.type
_entity_poly.pdbx_seq_one_letter_code
_entity_poly.pdbx_strand_id
1 'polypeptide(L)'
;MVAVPEMPVSEPVVVAATGRFAVPRSGRAVAIAVDAAELLRPGSDLVRLVGGFPEAEILIAADRDARADPDDDDLDRPGEALRGEVARLGLLDLRLHRLGLPDPLPADADEDLVAALSELIGFDPEPGVYCLAPAPDPADPARAAVNRAAERIAQVYGIPLLRYRWPELAFLGAQ
;
A
#
# COMPACT_ATOMS: atom_id res chain seq x y z
N MET A 1 45.17 16.94 -5.68
CA MET A 1 43.74 17.25 -5.91
C MET A 1 43.23 16.18 -6.87
N VAL A 2 42.61 15.12 -6.35
CA VAL A 2 42.15 13.96 -7.13
C VAL A 2 40.68 14.16 -7.43
N ALA A 3 40.32 14.21 -8.72
CA ALA A 3 38.94 14.32 -9.17
C ALA A 3 38.23 12.98 -8.96
N VAL A 4 37.17 12.98 -8.16
CA VAL A 4 36.20 11.88 -8.06
C VAL A 4 35.25 11.96 -9.25
N PRO A 5 35.03 10.88 -10.02
CA PRO A 5 34.04 10.88 -11.08
C PRO A 5 32.63 10.84 -10.48
N GLU A 6 31.76 11.74 -10.94
CA GLU A 6 30.36 11.79 -10.55
C GLU A 6 29.61 10.58 -11.14
N MET A 7 28.98 9.78 -10.28
CA MET A 7 28.15 8.66 -10.69
C MET A 7 26.80 9.18 -11.22
N PRO A 8 26.27 8.63 -12.32
CA PRO A 8 24.96 9.00 -12.81
C PRO A 8 23.89 8.59 -11.80
N VAL A 9 23.05 9.55 -11.41
CA VAL A 9 21.86 9.33 -10.60
C VAL A 9 20.87 8.54 -11.46
N SER A 10 20.61 7.28 -11.11
CA SER A 10 19.59 6.45 -11.75
C SER A 10 18.21 7.10 -11.58
N GLU A 11 17.56 7.43 -12.69
CA GLU A 11 16.20 7.97 -12.68
C GLU A 11 15.21 6.91 -12.17
N PRO A 12 14.21 7.30 -11.35
CA PRO A 12 13.22 6.36 -10.85
C PRO A 12 12.34 5.85 -11.99
N VAL A 13 12.36 4.53 -12.20
CA VAL A 13 11.51 3.86 -13.18
C VAL A 13 10.08 3.76 -12.62
N VAL A 14 9.25 4.74 -12.96
CA VAL A 14 7.80 4.69 -12.70
C VAL A 14 7.14 3.89 -13.82
N VAL A 15 6.88 2.59 -13.58
CA VAL A 15 6.15 1.76 -14.55
C VAL A 15 4.66 1.86 -14.28
N ALA A 16 3.94 2.54 -15.17
CA ALA A 16 2.48 2.49 -15.19
C ALA A 16 2.03 1.03 -15.45
N ALA A 17 1.20 0.49 -14.56
CA ALA A 17 0.65 -0.85 -14.68
C ALA A 17 -0.38 -0.94 -15.82
N THR A 18 0.11 -1.03 -17.05
CA THR A 18 -0.67 -1.43 -18.21
C THR A 18 -0.14 -2.76 -18.71
N GLY A 19 -0.62 -3.85 -18.10
CA GLY A 19 -0.44 -5.20 -18.60
C GLY A 19 0.61 -6.01 -17.86
N ARG A 20 0.12 -7.04 -17.16
CA ARG A 20 0.87 -8.23 -16.70
C ARG A 20 2.34 -7.96 -16.40
N PHE A 21 2.62 -7.33 -15.26
CA PHE A 21 3.94 -7.45 -14.67
C PHE A 21 4.22 -8.95 -14.49
N ALA A 22 5.33 -9.42 -15.05
CA ALA A 22 5.93 -10.66 -14.59
C ALA A 22 6.49 -10.36 -13.20
N VAL A 23 5.63 -10.42 -12.18
CA VAL A 23 6.05 -10.35 -10.79
C VAL A 23 7.15 -11.40 -10.61
N PRO A 24 8.36 -11.04 -10.15
CA PRO A 24 9.40 -12.02 -9.96
C PRO A 24 8.91 -13.07 -8.97
N ARG A 25 9.09 -14.34 -9.30
CA ARG A 25 8.63 -15.47 -8.47
C ARG A 25 9.35 -15.59 -7.12
N SER A 26 10.24 -14.66 -6.79
CA SER A 26 11.09 -14.66 -5.61
C SER A 26 11.17 -13.27 -4.93
N GLY A 27 10.18 -12.41 -5.13
CA GLY A 27 10.12 -11.07 -4.50
C GLY A 27 9.05 -10.95 -3.44
N ARG A 28 9.14 -9.94 -2.56
CA ARG A 28 8.08 -9.60 -1.61
C ARG A 28 7.41 -8.27 -1.97
N ALA A 29 6.13 -8.14 -1.68
CA ALA A 29 5.39 -6.90 -1.85
C ALA A 29 5.09 -6.24 -0.51
N VAL A 30 5.34 -4.93 -0.41
CA VAL A 30 4.83 -4.08 0.66
C VAL A 30 3.83 -3.12 0.03
N ALA A 31 2.55 -3.33 0.30
CA ALA A 31 1.48 -2.50 -0.21
C ALA A 31 0.97 -1.52 0.84
N ILE A 32 0.50 -0.37 0.37
CA ILE A 32 -0.24 0.60 1.18
C ILE A 32 -1.62 0.83 0.57
N ALA A 33 -2.64 0.89 1.43
CA ALA A 33 -4.00 1.25 1.09
C ALA A 33 -4.48 2.38 1.99
N VAL A 34 -5.33 3.25 1.45
CA VAL A 34 -5.98 4.32 2.23
C VAL A 34 -6.86 3.68 3.30
N ASP A 35 -7.71 2.73 2.92
CA ASP A 35 -8.60 2.01 3.83
C ASP A 35 -8.76 0.53 3.44
N ALA A 36 -9.35 -0.25 4.33
CA ALA A 36 -9.56 -1.69 4.13
C ALA A 36 -10.51 -2.04 2.96
N ALA A 37 -11.40 -1.13 2.55
CA ALA A 37 -12.28 -1.38 1.42
C ALA A 37 -11.47 -1.57 0.12
N GLU A 38 -10.26 -1.01 0.04
CA GLU A 38 -9.32 -1.23 -1.06
C GLU A 38 -8.99 -2.69 -1.32
N LEU A 39 -8.93 -3.45 -0.23
CA LEU A 39 -8.64 -4.87 -0.22
C LEU A 39 -9.91 -5.72 -0.34
N LEU A 40 -10.95 -5.40 0.44
CA LEU A 40 -12.11 -6.28 0.63
C LEU A 40 -13.13 -6.24 -0.51
N ARG A 41 -13.02 -5.27 -1.42
CA ARG A 41 -13.93 -5.18 -2.56
C ARG A 41 -13.81 -6.40 -3.50
N PRO A 42 -14.93 -6.98 -3.97
CA PRO A 42 -14.91 -8.02 -4.98
C PRO A 42 -14.14 -7.58 -6.24
N GLY A 43 -13.19 -8.42 -6.67
CA GLY A 43 -12.37 -8.13 -7.85
C GLY A 43 -11.29 -7.06 -7.64
N SER A 44 -10.94 -6.76 -6.38
CA SER A 44 -9.85 -5.83 -6.03
C SER A 44 -8.58 -6.11 -6.83
N ASP A 45 -8.07 -5.06 -7.48
CA ASP A 45 -6.80 -5.11 -8.20
C ASP A 45 -5.63 -5.29 -7.24
N LEU A 46 -5.73 -4.70 -6.03
CA LEU A 46 -4.76 -4.91 -4.96
C LEU A 46 -4.65 -6.39 -4.60
N VAL A 47 -5.77 -7.09 -4.36
CA VAL A 47 -5.79 -8.54 -4.09
C VAL A 47 -5.13 -9.34 -5.21
N ARG A 48 -5.43 -9.00 -6.47
CA ARG A 48 -4.86 -9.69 -7.63
C ARG A 48 -3.35 -9.49 -7.73
N LEU A 49 -2.86 -8.29 -7.44
CA LEU A 49 -1.44 -7.97 -7.50
C LEU A 49 -0.67 -8.62 -6.35
N VAL A 50 -1.14 -8.49 -5.11
CA VAL A 50 -0.46 -9.12 -3.95
C VAL A 50 -0.46 -10.64 -4.05
N GLY A 51 -1.52 -11.25 -4.59
CA GLY A 51 -1.57 -12.70 -4.83
C GLY A 51 -0.59 -13.20 -5.90
N GLY A 52 0.07 -12.29 -6.62
CA GLY A 52 1.17 -12.61 -7.53
C GLY A 52 2.54 -12.76 -6.84
N PHE A 53 2.65 -12.35 -5.58
CA PHE A 53 3.88 -12.42 -4.80
C PHE A 53 3.85 -13.61 -3.84
N PRO A 54 4.99 -14.29 -3.60
CA PRO A 54 5.11 -15.31 -2.56
C PRO A 54 4.92 -14.76 -1.15
N GLU A 55 5.33 -13.51 -0.90
CA GLU A 55 5.19 -12.84 0.39
C GLU A 55 4.61 -11.44 0.18
N ALA A 56 3.60 -11.08 0.97
CA ALA A 56 2.98 -9.76 0.88
C ALA A 56 2.67 -9.21 2.27
N GLU A 57 2.94 -7.92 2.46
CA GLU A 57 2.56 -7.15 3.64
C GLU A 57 1.70 -5.97 3.18
N ILE A 58 0.57 -5.73 3.83
CA ILE A 58 -0.33 -4.61 3.51
C ILE A 58 -0.45 -3.71 4.73
N LEU A 59 -0.16 -2.44 4.54
CA LEU A 59 -0.43 -1.36 5.49
C LEU A 59 -1.76 -0.68 5.15
N ILE A 60 -2.70 -0.72 6.09
CA ILE A 60 -3.94 0.08 6.04
C ILE A 60 -3.69 1.38 6.78
N ALA A 61 -3.78 2.51 6.06
CA ALA A 61 -3.47 3.83 6.61
C ALA A 61 -4.55 4.30 7.60
N ALA A 62 -5.80 4.38 7.15
CA ALA A 62 -6.92 4.89 7.92
C ALA A 62 -7.89 3.77 8.33
N ASP A 63 -8.39 3.87 9.56
CA ASP A 63 -9.43 2.98 10.07
C ASP A 63 -10.81 3.62 9.91
N ARG A 64 -11.55 3.19 8.88
CA ARG A 64 -12.90 3.66 8.59
C ARG A 64 -13.92 3.34 9.70
N ASP A 65 -13.69 2.23 10.40
CA ASP A 65 -14.56 1.70 11.44
C ASP A 65 -14.07 2.00 12.87
N ALA A 66 -13.12 2.93 13.04
CA ALA A 66 -12.67 3.39 14.36
C ALA A 66 -13.73 4.20 15.15
N ARG A 67 -15.02 4.11 14.77
CA ARG A 67 -16.11 4.29 15.74
C ARG A 67 -16.12 3.07 16.65
N ALA A 68 -15.03 2.87 17.40
CA ALA A 68 -15.07 2.08 18.60
C ALA A 68 -16.22 2.65 19.44
N ASP A 69 -17.11 1.79 19.89
CA ASP A 69 -18.00 2.15 20.97
C ASP A 69 -17.10 2.73 22.08
N PRO A 70 -17.32 3.98 22.55
CA PRO A 70 -16.45 4.58 23.55
C PRO A 70 -16.40 3.77 24.86
N ASP A 71 -17.35 2.85 25.07
CA ASP A 71 -17.39 1.91 26.19
C ASP A 71 -16.75 0.54 25.87
N ASP A 72 -16.20 0.35 24.65
CA ASP A 72 -15.46 -0.87 24.27
C ASP A 72 -13.98 -0.72 24.64
N ASP A 73 -13.61 -1.33 25.76
CA ASP A 73 -12.22 -1.37 26.25
C ASP A 73 -11.28 -2.21 25.35
N ASP A 74 -11.84 -2.96 24.38
CA ASP A 74 -11.09 -3.82 23.46
C ASP A 74 -10.68 -3.07 22.18
N LEU A 75 -9.55 -2.36 22.28
CA LEU A 75 -8.99 -1.57 21.17
C LEU A 75 -8.56 -2.43 19.96
N ASP A 76 -8.40 -3.75 20.13
CA ASP A 76 -7.92 -4.65 19.08
C ASP A 76 -9.05 -5.33 18.28
N ARG A 77 -10.27 -5.38 18.81
CA ARG A 77 -11.45 -5.99 18.15
C ARG A 77 -11.64 -5.58 16.69
N PRO A 78 -11.54 -4.29 16.29
CA PRO A 78 -11.66 -3.90 14.88
C PRO A 78 -10.60 -4.56 13.98
N GLY A 79 -9.39 -4.75 14.53
CA GLY A 79 -8.29 -5.41 13.83
C GLY A 79 -8.51 -6.90 13.67
N GLU A 80 -9.07 -7.57 14.68
CA GLU A 80 -9.42 -8.99 14.59
C GLU A 80 -10.52 -9.24 13.54
N ALA A 81 -11.56 -8.40 13.53
CA ALA A 81 -12.62 -8.47 12.53
C ALA A 81 -12.07 -8.35 11.11
N LEU A 82 -11.24 -7.33 10.86
CA LEU A 82 -10.59 -7.10 9.58
C LEU A 82 -9.70 -8.29 9.16
N ARG A 83 -8.87 -8.82 10.08
CA ARG A 83 -8.05 -10.02 9.80
C ARG A 83 -8.92 -11.22 9.42
N GLY A 84 -10.07 -11.39 10.07
CA GLY A 84 -11.04 -12.43 9.74
C GLY A 84 -11.62 -12.31 8.32
N GLU A 85 -11.88 -11.08 7.86
CA GLU A 85 -12.33 -10.84 6.48
C GLU A 85 -11.21 -11.05 5.46
N VAL A 86 -10.00 -10.57 5.76
CA VAL A 86 -8.82 -10.77 4.91
C VAL A 86 -8.46 -12.24 4.76
N ALA A 87 -8.58 -13.04 5.83
CA ALA A 87 -8.34 -14.48 5.77
C ALA A 87 -9.26 -15.19 4.76
N ARG A 88 -10.49 -14.69 4.54
CA ARG A 88 -11.42 -15.25 3.55
C ARG A 88 -10.99 -14.99 2.10
N LEU A 89 -10.02 -14.10 1.86
CA LEU A 89 -9.44 -13.86 0.54
C LEU A 89 -8.50 -15.00 0.09
N GLY A 90 -8.08 -15.88 1.01
CA GLY A 90 -7.27 -17.06 0.69
C GLY A 90 -5.81 -16.75 0.28
N LEU A 91 -5.27 -15.63 0.75
CA LEU A 91 -3.87 -15.23 0.53
C LEU A 91 -2.98 -15.87 1.60
N LEU A 92 -2.16 -16.85 1.20
CA LEU A 92 -1.47 -17.77 2.11
C LEU A 92 -0.41 -17.11 3.01
N ASP A 93 0.31 -16.11 2.50
CA ASP A 93 1.41 -15.43 3.21
C ASP A 93 1.22 -13.89 3.23
N LEU A 94 -0.04 -13.45 3.41
CA LEU A 94 -0.37 -12.05 3.57
C LEU A 94 -0.29 -11.64 5.05
N ARG A 95 0.54 -10.64 5.36
CA ARG A 95 0.53 -9.93 6.66
C ARG A 95 -0.21 -8.61 6.54
N LEU A 96 -1.03 -8.32 7.54
CA LEU A 96 -1.84 -7.11 7.60
C LEU A 96 -1.39 -6.24 8.76
N HIS A 97 -1.11 -4.98 8.46
CA HIS A 97 -0.69 -3.93 9.39
C HIS A 97 -1.71 -2.79 9.32
N ARG A 98 -1.96 -2.15 10.46
CA ARG A 98 -2.83 -0.98 10.58
C ARG A 98 -2.01 0.14 11.20
N LEU A 99 -2.08 1.32 10.60
CA LEU A 99 -1.45 2.52 11.18
C LEU A 99 -2.38 3.20 12.19
N GLY A 100 -3.69 3.05 12.04
CA GLY A 100 -4.67 3.62 12.97
C GLY A 100 -4.88 5.12 12.81
N LEU A 101 -4.60 5.67 11.63
CA LEU A 101 -4.90 7.09 11.36
C LEU A 101 -6.41 7.30 11.22
N PRO A 102 -6.90 8.51 11.51
CA PRO A 102 -8.33 8.82 11.39
C PRO A 102 -8.80 8.75 9.94
N ASP A 103 -10.09 8.44 9.75
CA ASP A 103 -10.81 8.59 8.48
C ASP A 103 -11.70 9.85 8.52
N PRO A 104 -11.57 10.81 7.58
CA PRO A 104 -10.64 10.81 6.46
C PRO A 104 -9.18 11.02 6.87
N LEU A 105 -8.28 10.40 6.10
CA LEU A 105 -6.84 10.50 6.32
C LEU A 105 -6.36 11.97 6.26
N PRO A 106 -5.57 12.44 7.25
CA PRO A 106 -5.03 13.79 7.25
C PRO A 106 -4.14 14.07 6.02
N ALA A 107 -4.20 15.31 5.52
CA ALA A 107 -3.45 15.70 4.33
C ALA A 107 -1.92 15.70 4.54
N ASP A 108 -1.48 15.83 5.79
CA ASP A 108 -0.09 15.85 6.28
C ASP A 108 0.36 14.51 6.90
N ALA A 109 -0.42 13.44 6.70
CA ALA A 109 -0.09 12.11 7.20
C ALA A 109 1.16 11.48 6.54
N ASP A 110 1.78 12.12 5.55
CA ASP A 110 2.85 11.51 4.76
C ASP A 110 4.11 11.15 5.57
N GLU A 111 4.41 11.89 6.65
CA GLU A 111 5.53 11.53 7.53
C GLU A 111 5.29 10.23 8.29
N ASP A 112 4.10 10.05 8.86
CA ASP A 112 3.71 8.84 9.57
C ASP A 112 3.66 7.63 8.62
N LEU A 113 3.14 7.83 7.40
CA LEU A 113 3.09 6.79 6.38
C LEU A 113 4.49 6.38 5.91
N VAL A 114 5.41 7.33 5.74
CA VAL A 114 6.82 7.04 5.42
C VAL A 114 7.47 6.26 6.56
N ALA A 115 7.28 6.67 7.81
CA ALA A 115 7.83 5.96 8.96
C ALA A 115 7.36 4.50 9.02
N ALA A 116 6.06 4.27 8.84
CA ALA A 116 5.47 2.93 8.84
C ALA A 116 5.95 2.09 7.65
N LEU A 117 6.00 2.65 6.44
CA LEU A 117 6.52 1.95 5.27
C LEU A 117 8.01 1.62 5.40
N SER A 118 8.80 2.53 5.96
CA SER A 118 10.22 2.31 6.26
C SER A 118 10.43 1.14 7.23
N GLU A 119 9.57 1.00 8.23
CA GLU A 119 9.62 -0.14 9.17
C GLU A 119 9.36 -1.46 8.44
N LEU A 120 8.32 -1.54 7.61
CA LEU A 120 7.96 -2.75 6.87
C LEU A 120 8.99 -3.13 5.80
N ILE A 121 9.53 -2.14 5.09
CA ILE A 121 10.54 -2.37 4.05
C ILE A 121 11.88 -2.76 4.69
N GLY A 122 12.18 -2.23 5.86
CA GLY A 122 13.46 -2.43 6.54
C GLY A 122 14.58 -1.55 5.96
N PHE A 123 15.67 -1.43 6.72
CA PHE A 123 16.86 -0.72 6.29
C PHE A 123 17.66 -1.57 5.29
N ASP A 124 18.03 -0.99 4.14
CA ASP A 124 18.74 -1.67 3.04
C ASP A 124 18.02 -2.94 2.54
N PRO A 125 16.83 -2.80 1.92
CA PRO A 125 16.04 -3.95 1.50
C PRO A 125 16.79 -4.80 0.47
N GLU A 126 16.71 -6.12 0.65
CA GLU A 126 17.23 -7.08 -0.31
C GLU A 126 16.64 -6.86 -1.72
N PRO A 127 17.35 -7.24 -2.79
CA PRO A 127 16.80 -7.20 -4.14
C PRO A 127 15.47 -7.98 -4.23
N GLY A 128 14.46 -7.38 -4.87
CA GLY A 128 13.16 -8.02 -5.07
C GLY A 128 12.05 -7.57 -4.13
N VAL A 129 12.25 -6.49 -3.36
CA VAL A 129 11.16 -5.79 -2.65
C VAL A 129 10.44 -4.84 -3.61
N TYR A 130 9.11 -4.88 -3.61
CA TYR A 130 8.24 -4.02 -4.41
C TYR A 130 7.35 -3.19 -3.49
N CYS A 131 7.26 -1.89 -3.74
CA CYS A 131 6.24 -1.05 -3.13
C CYS A 131 4.99 -1.04 -4.01
N LEU A 132 3.82 -1.29 -3.44
CA LEU A 132 2.54 -1.18 -4.14
C LEU A 132 1.73 -0.03 -3.54
N ALA A 133 1.24 0.86 -4.38
CA ALA A 133 0.41 1.98 -3.96
C ALA A 133 -0.78 2.15 -4.91
N PRO A 134 -1.88 2.77 -4.46
CA PRO A 134 -2.97 3.07 -5.38
C PRO A 134 -2.49 3.98 -6.51
N ALA A 135 -3.10 3.86 -7.68
CA ALA A 135 -2.96 4.82 -8.76
C ALA A 135 -3.37 6.22 -8.26
N PRO A 136 -2.67 7.30 -8.64
CA PRO A 136 -2.99 8.65 -8.19
C PRO A 136 -4.39 9.07 -8.66
N ASP A 137 -5.12 9.76 -7.79
CA ASP A 137 -6.39 10.43 -8.10
C ASP A 137 -6.31 11.86 -7.54
N PRO A 138 -6.32 12.91 -8.40
CA PRO A 138 -6.21 14.29 -7.94
C PRO A 138 -7.43 14.77 -7.14
N ALA A 139 -8.56 14.06 -7.20
CA ALA A 139 -9.76 14.39 -6.44
C ALA A 139 -9.74 13.80 -5.01
N ASP A 140 -8.79 12.93 -4.68
CA ASP A 140 -8.72 12.20 -3.42
C ASP A 140 -7.47 12.63 -2.61
N PRO A 141 -7.62 13.53 -1.61
CA PRO A 141 -6.48 14.03 -0.83
C PRO A 141 -5.82 12.94 0.03
N ALA A 142 -6.58 11.94 0.49
CA ALA A 142 -6.04 10.80 1.22
C ALA A 142 -5.12 9.97 0.32
N ARG A 143 -5.58 9.71 -0.91
CA ARG A 143 -4.76 9.05 -1.93
C ARG A 143 -3.53 9.88 -2.27
N ALA A 144 -3.62 11.20 -2.34
CA ALA A 144 -2.47 12.07 -2.56
C ALA A 144 -1.40 11.92 -1.47
N ALA A 145 -1.77 11.83 -0.18
CA ALA A 145 -0.83 11.60 0.92
C ALA A 145 -0.12 10.24 0.80
N VAL A 146 -0.90 9.16 0.58
CA VAL A 146 -0.37 7.80 0.36
C VAL A 146 0.58 7.76 -0.84
N ASN A 147 0.24 8.44 -1.95
CA ASN A 147 1.06 8.47 -3.15
C ASN A 147 2.41 9.17 -2.90
N ARG A 148 2.42 10.31 -2.21
CA ARG A 148 3.66 11.01 -1.84
C ARG A 148 4.57 10.15 -0.96
N ALA A 149 3.99 9.46 0.04
CA ALA A 149 4.74 8.56 0.91
C ALA A 149 5.37 7.40 0.12
N ALA A 150 4.59 6.72 -0.72
CA ALA A 150 5.07 5.60 -1.53
C ALA A 150 6.15 6.01 -2.55
N GLU A 151 6.01 7.18 -3.18
CA GLU A 151 7.02 7.73 -4.09
C GLU A 151 8.33 8.03 -3.36
N ARG A 152 8.25 8.67 -2.19
CA ARG A 152 9.41 8.97 -1.36
C ARG A 152 10.14 7.70 -0.94
N ILE A 153 9.39 6.68 -0.51
CA ILE A 153 9.93 5.37 -0.14
C ILE A 153 10.63 4.70 -1.32
N ALA A 154 9.96 4.62 -2.48
CA ALA A 154 10.54 4.02 -3.67
C ALA A 154 11.84 4.73 -4.10
N GLN A 155 11.86 6.06 -4.01
CA GLN A 155 13.05 6.86 -4.31
C GLN A 155 14.19 6.64 -3.30
N VAL A 156 13.89 6.66 -2.00
CA VAL A 156 14.91 6.54 -0.94
C VAL A 156 15.55 5.15 -0.92
N TYR A 157 14.74 4.10 -1.06
CA TYR A 157 15.21 2.72 -0.99
C TYR A 157 15.59 2.14 -2.36
N GLY A 158 15.37 2.86 -3.46
CA GLY A 158 15.70 2.40 -4.81
C GLY A 158 14.89 1.18 -5.26
N ILE A 159 13.67 1.01 -4.73
CA ILE A 159 12.80 -0.15 -5.02
C ILE A 159 11.73 0.20 -6.06
N PRO A 160 11.24 -0.78 -6.85
CA PRO A 160 10.17 -0.54 -7.81
C PRO A 160 8.85 -0.17 -7.13
N LEU A 161 8.16 0.83 -7.69
CA LEU A 161 6.80 1.23 -7.29
C LEU A 161 5.79 0.77 -8.34
N LEU A 162 4.89 -0.14 -7.97
CA LEU A 162 3.77 -0.55 -8.82
C LEU A 162 2.48 0.11 -8.37
N ARG A 163 1.61 0.41 -9.34
CA ARG A 163 0.32 1.06 -9.10
C ARG A 163 -0.83 0.10 -9.32
N TYR A 164 -1.68 -0.06 -8.32
CA TYR A 164 -2.93 -0.80 -8.47
C TYR A 164 -4.09 0.15 -8.73
N ARG A 165 -5.08 -0.32 -9.47
CA ARG A 165 -6.26 0.47 -9.79
C ARG A 165 -7.31 0.35 -8.71
N TRP A 166 -7.83 1.50 -8.31
CA TRP A 166 -9.11 1.58 -7.64
C TRP A 166 -10.18 1.84 -8.71
N PRO A 167 -10.96 0.84 -9.15
CA PRO A 167 -11.99 1.09 -10.14
C PRO A 167 -13.02 2.05 -9.56
N GLU A 168 -13.28 3.15 -10.27
CA GLU A 168 -14.51 3.92 -10.09
C GLU A 168 -15.69 2.94 -10.15
N LEU A 169 -16.62 3.06 -9.22
CA LEU A 169 -17.90 2.36 -9.31
C LEU A 169 -18.48 2.68 -10.69
N ALA A 170 -18.44 1.71 -11.61
CA ALA A 170 -19.35 1.72 -12.74
C ALA A 170 -20.74 1.59 -12.11
N PHE A 171 -21.36 2.74 -11.86
CA PHE A 171 -22.77 2.82 -11.51
C PHE A 171 -23.49 2.24 -12.73
N LEU A 172 -23.77 0.93 -12.71
CA LEU A 172 -24.70 0.34 -13.64
C LEU A 172 -26.04 0.97 -13.28
N GLY A 173 -26.38 2.05 -13.99
CA GLY A 173 -27.69 2.65 -13.95
C GLY A 173 -28.70 1.54 -14.21
N ALA A 174 -29.43 1.16 -13.17
CA ALA A 174 -30.65 0.39 -13.32
C ALA A 174 -31.59 1.23 -14.18
N GLN A 175 -31.83 0.78 -15.41
CA GLN A 175 -32.99 1.20 -16.20
C GLN A 175 -34.25 0.53 -15.66
#